data_AF-A0A381ZPT1-F1
#
_entry.id   AF-A0A381ZPT1-F1
#
_cell.length_a   1.000
_cell.length_b   1.000
_cell.length_c   1.000
_cell.angle_alpha   90.00
_cell.angle_beta   90.00
_cell.angle_gamma   90.00
#
_symmetry.space_group_name_H-M   'P 1'
#
loop_
_entity.id
_entity.type
_entity.pdbx_description
1 polymer ?
#
loop_
_entity_poly.entity_id
_entity_poly.type
_entity_poly.pdbx_seq_one_letter_code
_entity_poly.pdbx_strand_id
1 'polypeptide(L)'
;MQETNVSLTVGIDLGDKNHEICVLNMAGDILKQEHICNEISTLNEFFDNFRYPKKVTVALEAGTHSPWISELLELRDFNVLVGNP
;
A
#
# COMPACT_ATOMS: atom_id res chain seq x y z
N MET A 1 -23.02 -7.48 11.62
CA MET A 1 -21.56 -7.23 11.45
C MET A 1 -21.46 -6.03 10.55
N GLN A 2 -20.80 -4.95 10.97
CA GLN A 2 -20.80 -3.71 10.17
C GLN A 2 -19.93 -3.93 8.93
N GLU A 3 -20.59 -4.08 7.77
CA GLU A 3 -19.96 -3.87 6.46
C GLU A 3 -19.65 -2.39 6.36
N THR A 4 -18.49 -2.01 6.85
CA THR A 4 -18.01 -0.67 6.59
C THR A 4 -17.44 -0.68 5.18
N ASN A 5 -18.09 0.07 4.28
CA ASN A 5 -17.58 0.47 2.96
C ASN A 5 -16.34 1.38 3.13
N VAL A 6 -15.34 0.97 3.91
CA VAL A 6 -14.15 1.77 4.18
C VAL A 6 -13.23 1.62 3.00
N SER A 7 -13.16 2.68 2.19
CA SER A 7 -12.03 2.87 1.31
C SER A 7 -10.83 3.23 2.19
N LEU A 8 -9.69 2.60 1.95
CA LEU A 8 -8.46 2.83 2.71
C LEU A 8 -7.42 3.48 1.81
N THR A 9 -6.53 4.25 2.42
CA THR A 9 -5.34 4.76 1.75
C THR A 9 -4.10 4.18 2.42
N VAL A 10 -3.19 3.63 1.63
CA VAL A 10 -1.89 3.11 2.08
C VAL A 10 -0.81 4.00 1.49
N GLY A 11 -0.12 4.77 2.32
CA GLY A 11 1.10 5.49 1.92
C GLY A 11 2.31 4.58 2.11
N ILE A 12 3.21 4.57 1.14
CA ILE A 12 4.45 3.80 1.17
C ILE A 12 5.62 4.69 0.73
N ASP A 13 6.60 4.84 1.64
CA ASP A 13 7.91 5.41 1.36
C ASP A 13 8.91 4.26 1.17
N LEU A 14 9.63 4.30 0.03
CA LEU A 14 10.34 3.15 -0.53
C LEU A 14 11.85 3.23 -0.26
N GLY A 15 12.33 2.42 0.69
CA GLY A 15 13.76 2.19 0.87
C GLY A 15 14.29 0.93 0.18
N ASP A 16 15.62 0.86 0.04
CA ASP A 16 16.32 -0.28 -0.56
C ASP A 16 16.11 -1.59 0.24
N LYS A 17 16.06 -1.49 1.57
CA LYS A 17 15.97 -2.63 2.48
C LYS A 17 14.60 -2.79 3.12
N ASN A 18 13.97 -1.67 3.45
CA ASN A 18 12.68 -1.63 4.14
C ASN A 18 11.82 -0.53 3.55
N HIS A 19 10.51 -0.69 3.67
CA HIS A 19 9.51 0.32 3.33
C HIS A 19 8.80 0.79 4.59
N GLU A 20 8.52 2.09 4.62
CA GLU A 20 7.70 2.74 5.64
C GLU A 20 6.25 2.72 5.17
N ILE A 21 5.34 2.14 5.96
CA ILE A 21 3.93 2.03 5.61
C ILE A 21 3.07 2.82 6.58
N CYS A 22 2.10 3.57 6.04
CA CYS A 22 1.04 4.22 6.79
C CYS A 22 -0.32 3.91 6.18
N VAL A 23 -1.23 3.35 6.98
CA VAL A 23 -2.61 3.06 6.58
C VAL A 23 -3.56 4.08 7.20
N LEU A 24 -4.33 4.74 6.35
CA LEU A 24 -5.28 5.78 6.71
C LEU A 24 -6.72 5.35 6.40
N ASN A 25 -7.65 5.81 7.23
CA ASN A 25 -9.07 5.79 6.90
C ASN A 25 -9.45 6.99 6.01
N MET A 26 -10.73 7.07 5.62
CA MET A 26 -11.25 8.19 4.82
C MET A 26 -11.24 9.56 5.51
N ALA A 27 -11.18 9.60 6.84
CA ALA A 27 -11.05 10.84 7.61
C ALA A 27 -9.60 11.32 7.69
N GLY A 28 -8.64 10.53 7.21
CA GLY A 28 -7.21 10.81 7.33
C GLY A 28 -6.60 10.37 8.66
N ASP A 29 -7.34 9.63 9.50
CA ASP A 29 -6.79 9.09 10.74
C ASP A 29 -5.88 7.90 10.42
N ILE A 30 -4.76 7.83 11.12
CA ILE A 30 -3.84 6.70 11.07
C ILE A 30 -4.46 5.50 11.76
N LEU A 31 -4.68 4.42 11.00
CA LEU A 31 -5.12 3.12 11.51
C LEU A 31 -3.93 2.21 11.85
N LYS A 32 -2.84 2.30 11.07
CA LYS A 32 -1.65 1.48 11.24
C LYS A 32 -0.42 2.19 10.69
N GLN A 33 0.71 1.99 11.36
CA GLN A 33 2.04 2.28 10.82
C GLN A 33 2.93 1.07 11.08
N GLU A 34 3.74 0.69 10.10
CA GLU A 34 4.71 -0.40 10.25
C GLU A 34 5.84 -0.29 9.23
N HIS A 35 6.88 -1.08 9.48
CA HIS A 35 8.02 -1.23 8.58
C HIS A 35 8.02 -2.65 8.04
N ILE A 36 8.18 -2.80 6.73
CA ILE A 36 8.31 -4.12 6.10
C ILE A 36 9.60 -4.22 5.30
N CYS A 37 10.17 -5.42 5.21
CA CYS A 37 11.34 -5.65 4.35
C CYS A 37 10.95 -5.53 2.87
N ASN A 38 11.90 -5.07 2.05
CA ASN A 38 11.79 -4.99 0.59
C ASN A 38 11.96 -6.39 -0.04
N GLU A 39 11.03 -7.28 0.27
CA GLU A 39 10.95 -8.64 -0.24
C GLU A 39 9.54 -8.90 -0.77
N ILE A 40 9.43 -9.56 -1.92
CA ILE A 40 8.15 -9.85 -2.57
C ILE A 40 7.20 -10.61 -1.65
N SER A 41 7.70 -11.56 -0.84
CA SER A 41 6.90 -12.31 0.13
C SER A 41 6.29 -11.41 1.19
N THR A 42 7.08 -10.49 1.75
CA THR A 42 6.66 -9.60 2.83
C THR A 42 5.66 -8.56 2.33
N LEU A 43 5.90 -7.99 1.14
CA LEU A 43 4.92 -7.15 0.45
C LEU A 43 3.61 -7.91 0.24
N ASN A 44 3.69 -9.15 -0.27
CA ASN A 44 2.49 -9.92 -0.54
C ASN A 44 1.68 -10.22 0.73
N GLU A 45 2.35 -10.65 1.79
CA GLU A 45 1.74 -10.92 3.09
C GLU A 45 1.07 -9.68 3.68
N PHE A 46 1.72 -8.51 3.59
CA PHE A 46 1.11 -7.26 4.03
C PHE A 46 -0.19 -6.98 3.26
N PHE A 47 -0.14 -7.07 1.93
CA PHE A 47 -1.29 -6.74 1.08
C PHE A 47 -2.40 -7.80 1.07
N ASP A 48 -2.13 -9.04 1.48
CA ASP A 48 -3.14 -10.10 1.65
C ASP A 48 -4.16 -9.79 2.76
N ASN A 49 -3.83 -8.87 3.67
CA ASN A 49 -4.74 -8.42 4.72
C ASN A 49 -5.91 -7.56 4.17
N PHE A 50 -5.84 -7.08 2.92
CA PHE A 50 -6.90 -6.28 2.31
C PHE A 50 -7.89 -7.16 1.54
N ARG A 51 -9.05 -7.42 2.15
CA ARG A 51 -10.12 -8.25 1.55
C ARG A 51 -10.69 -7.69 0.23
N TYR A 52 -10.61 -6.38 0.01
CA TYR A 52 -11.16 -5.71 -1.18
C TYR A 52 -10.12 -4.75 -1.80
N PRO A 53 -9.14 -5.26 -2.58
CA PRO A 53 -8.05 -4.47 -3.14
C PRO A 53 -8.51 -3.23 -3.94
N LYS A 54 -9.59 -3.36 -4.71
CA LYS A 54 -10.18 -2.25 -5.51
C LYS A 54 -10.68 -1.07 -4.68
N LYS A 55 -10.85 -1.25 -3.36
CA LYS A 55 -11.24 -0.18 -2.42
C LYS A 55 -10.04 0.41 -1.67
N VAL A 56 -8.82 0.00 -2.01
CA VAL A 56 -7.60 0.47 -1.37
C VAL A 56 -6.80 1.26 -2.39
N THR A 57 -6.56 2.53 -2.07
CA THR A 57 -5.64 3.38 -2.83
C THR A 57 -4.25 3.29 -2.22
N VAL A 58 -3.24 2.99 -3.02
CA VAL A 58 -1.84 2.91 -2.59
C VAL A 58 -1.08 4.08 -3.18
N ALA A 59 -0.58 4.98 -2.33
CA ALA A 59 0.31 6.07 -2.72
C ALA A 59 1.76 5.62 -2.50
N LEU A 60 2.50 5.43 -3.58
CA LEU A 60 3.92 5.04 -3.57
C LEU A 60 4.80 6.25 -3.82
N GLU A 61 5.85 6.40 -3.01
CA GLU A 61 6.97 7.27 -3.35
C GLU A 61 7.59 6.87 -4.69
N ALA A 62 7.96 7.86 -5.50
CA ALA A 62 8.70 7.61 -6.73
C ALA A 62 10.16 7.29 -6.41
N GLY A 63 10.63 6.13 -6.87
CA GLY A 63 12.01 5.70 -6.65
C GLY A 63 12.36 4.45 -7.42
N THR A 64 13.57 3.93 -7.22
CA THR A 64 14.11 2.74 -7.92
C THR A 64 13.17 1.53 -7.85
N HIS A 65 12.47 1.35 -6.72
CA HIS A 65 11.58 0.20 -6.53
C HIS A 65 10.14 0.45 -6.96
N SER A 66 9.75 1.71 -7.21
CA SER A 66 8.38 2.06 -7.54
C SER A 66 7.83 1.31 -8.77
N PRO A 67 8.57 1.06 -9.88
CA PRO A 67 7.97 0.46 -11.07
C PRO A 67 7.51 -0.99 -10.88
N TRP A 68 8.31 -1.82 -10.23
CA TRP A 68 7.96 -3.24 -10.06
C TRP A 68 6.97 -3.44 -8.89
N ILE A 69 7.00 -2.57 -7.87
CA ILE A 69 6.01 -2.59 -6.79
C ILE A 69 4.65 -2.12 -7.31
N SER A 70 4.59 -1.05 -8.12
CA SER A 70 3.33 -0.60 -8.69
C SER A 70 2.71 -1.67 -9.58
N GLU A 71 3.50 -2.30 -10.45
CA GLU A 71 3.03 -3.41 -11.29
C GLU A 71 2.50 -4.59 -10.46
N LEU A 72 3.22 -5.00 -9.41
CA LEU A 72 2.78 -6.07 -8.51
C LEU A 72 1.41 -5.78 -7.89
N LEU A 73 1.17 -4.54 -7.47
CA LEU A 73 -0.07 -4.14 -6.79
C LEU A 73 -1.23 -3.92 -7.77
N GLU A 74 -0.96 -3.37 -8.96
CA GLU A 74 -1.96 -3.24 -10.03
C GLU A 74 -2.46 -4.62 -10.50
N LEU A 75 -1.56 -5.60 -10.65
CA LEU A 75 -1.93 -6.99 -10.97
C LEU A 75 -2.81 -7.64 -9.90
N ARG A 76 -2.79 -7.10 -8.67
CA ARG A 76 -3.61 -7.52 -7.54
C ARG A 76 -4.85 -6.66 -7.34
N ASP A 77 -5.26 -5.90 -8.37
CA ASP A 77 -6.45 -5.06 -8.38
C ASP A 77 -6.43 -3.87 -7.39
N PHE A 78 -5.26 -3.47 -6.88
CA PHE A 78 -5.13 -2.24 -6.08
C PHE A 78 -5.17 -0.98 -6.97
N ASN A 79 -5.68 0.13 -6.42
CA ASN A 79 -5.61 1.42 -7.09
C ASN A 79 -4.30 2.11 -6.73
N VAL A 80 -3.32 2.10 -7.62
CA VAL A 80 -1.96 2.57 -7.33
C VAL A 80 -1.72 3.97 -7.89
N LEU A 81 -1.12 4.83 -7.08
CA LEU A 81 -0.67 6.17 -7.44
C LEU A 81 0.82 6.27 -7.13
N VAL A 82 1.65 6.50 -8.14
CA VAL A 82 3.08 6.77 -7.95
C VAL A 82 3.29 8.28 -7.91
N GLY A 83 4.06 8.77 -6.93
CA GLY A 83 4.42 10.17 -6.84
C GLY A 83 5.03 10.68 -8.14
N ASN A 84 4.76 11.94 -8.51
CA ASN A 84 5.44 12.57 -9.64
C ASN A 84 6.65 13.35 -9.11
N PRO A 85 7.90 13.00 -9.49
CA PRO A 85 9.11 13.70 -9.06
C PRO A 85 9.30 15.07 -9.72
#